data_AF-Q1UYZ6-F1
#
_entry.id   AF-Q1UYZ6-F1
#
_cell.length_a   1.000
_cell.length_b   1.000
_cell.length_c   1.000
_cell.angle_alpha   90.00
_cell.angle_beta   90.00
_cell.angle_gamma   90.00
#
_symmetry.space_group_name_H-M   'P 1'
#
loop_
_entity.id
_entity.type
_entity.pdbx_description
1 polymer ?
#
loop_
_entity_poly.entity_id
_entity_poly.type
_entity_poly.pdbx_seq_one_letter_code
_entity_poly.pdbx_strand_id
1 'polypeptide(L)'
;MKVINNKNGFTLIELLVVVAIIGILSSVGVVAYNGYTAGAKESACKGNFRTIVKSVYENIMWCELNPTINFLWNPEQSWEYDCNTMFIGGRDVVYQYGYTKNEKLARLTINEITITDLSRKADSNIGSRTTLNGMANPYNRYGVFHPTGTRELYEGDKYDMRGNVSLRKRDSSGNELSNNWQSEGQLFLITKCGDKVIEHDFDFY
;
A
#
# COMPACT_ATOMS: atom_id res chain seq x y z
N MET A 1 -65.13 -30.77 -1.71
CA MET A 1 -63.73 -30.59 -1.31
C MET A 1 -63.63 -29.26 -0.56
N LYS A 2 -63.38 -29.26 0.76
CA LYS A 2 -63.43 -28.06 1.60
C LYS A 2 -62.02 -27.48 1.69
N VAL A 3 -61.75 -26.38 0.99
CA VAL A 3 -60.49 -25.64 1.11
C VAL A 3 -60.57 -24.80 2.39
N ILE A 4 -59.83 -25.17 3.42
CA ILE A 4 -59.70 -24.38 4.65
C ILE A 4 -58.65 -23.31 4.38
N ASN A 5 -59.08 -22.11 3.98
CA ASN A 5 -58.20 -20.95 3.84
C ASN A 5 -57.97 -20.31 5.22
N ASN A 6 -56.98 -20.82 5.94
CA ASN A 6 -56.55 -20.25 7.22
C ASN A 6 -55.60 -19.06 6.95
N LYS A 7 -56.15 -17.92 6.52
CA LYS A 7 -55.38 -16.68 6.37
C LYS A 7 -55.30 -15.97 7.72
N ASN A 8 -54.36 -16.39 8.56
CA ASN A 8 -53.99 -15.61 9.74
C ASN A 8 -53.29 -14.34 9.25
N GLY A 9 -54.00 -13.21 9.25
CA GLY A 9 -53.45 -11.92 8.87
C GLY A 9 -52.44 -11.43 9.91
N PHE A 10 -51.33 -10.86 9.45
CA PHE A 10 -50.34 -10.21 10.30
C PHE A 10 -50.97 -8.97 10.94
N THR A 11 -50.92 -8.84 12.26
CA THR A 11 -51.54 -7.71 12.96
C THR A 11 -50.67 -6.46 12.84
N LEU A 12 -51.30 -5.28 12.87
CA LEU A 12 -50.58 -3.99 12.88
C LEU A 12 -49.61 -3.86 14.05
N ILE A 13 -49.98 -4.43 15.21
CA ILE A 13 -49.15 -4.38 16.42
C ILE A 13 -47.92 -5.28 16.31
N GLU A 14 -48.03 -6.47 15.70
CA GLU A 14 -46.89 -7.33 15.43
C GLU A 14 -45.88 -6.63 14.51
N LEU A 15 -46.36 -5.90 13.50
CA LEU A 15 -45.50 -5.17 12.57
C LEU A 15 -44.78 -4.01 13.28
N LEU A 16 -45.49 -3.28 14.15
CA LEU A 16 -44.93 -2.16 14.89
C LEU A 16 -43.80 -2.60 15.83
N VAL A 17 -43.99 -3.71 16.55
CA VAL A 17 -42.95 -4.26 17.43
C VAL A 17 -41.72 -4.70 16.64
N VAL A 18 -41.90 -5.35 15.50
CA VAL A 18 -40.77 -5.79 14.65
C VAL A 18 -39.95 -4.59 14.15
N VAL A 19 -40.61 -3.53 13.67
CA VAL A 19 -39.92 -2.33 13.20
C VAL A 19 -39.18 -1.63 14.34
N ALA A 20 -39.76 -1.59 15.54
CA ALA A 20 -39.11 -1.02 16.72
C ALA A 20 -37.82 -1.78 17.09
N ILE A 21 -37.86 -3.12 17.07
CA ILE A 21 -36.68 -3.96 17.37
C ILE A 21 -35.60 -3.78 16.30
N ILE A 22 -35.96 -3.80 15.02
CA ILE A 22 -35.01 -3.58 13.90
C ILE A 22 -34.39 -2.18 13.98
N GLY A 23 -35.16 -1.16 14.39
CA GLY A 23 -34.66 0.20 14.61
C GLY A 23 -33.53 0.26 15.63
N ILE A 24 -33.69 -0.41 16.77
CA ILE A 24 -32.64 -0.47 17.82
C ILE A 24 -31.43 -1.28 17.34
N LEU A 25 -31.66 -2.48 16.77
CA LEU A 25 -30.58 -3.34 16.29
C LEU A 25 -29.75 -2.70 15.17
N SER A 26 -30.39 -2.00 14.24
CA SER A 26 -29.70 -1.30 13.17
C SER A 26 -28.82 -0.16 13.69
N SER A 27 -29.29 0.60 14.69
CA SER A 27 -28.51 1.68 15.29
C SER A 27 -27.22 1.18 15.95
N VAL A 28 -27.31 0.13 16.78
CA VAL A 28 -26.13 -0.45 17.46
C VAL A 28 -25.21 -1.17 16.46
N GLY A 29 -25.79 -1.88 15.49
CA GLY A 29 -25.05 -2.61 14.47
C GLY A 29 -24.17 -1.70 13.59
N VAL A 30 -24.66 -0.52 13.22
CA VAL A 30 -23.89 0.43 12.38
C VAL A 30 -22.65 0.96 13.10
N VAL A 31 -22.78 1.35 14.38
CA VAL A 31 -21.64 1.88 15.16
C VAL A 31 -20.57 0.80 15.35
N ALA A 32 -20.99 -0.42 15.71
CA ALA A 32 -20.08 -1.55 15.88
C ALA A 32 -19.38 -1.91 14.56
N TYR A 33 -20.12 -1.98 13.45
CA TYR A 33 -19.58 -2.29 12.12
C TYR A 33 -18.53 -1.25 11.67
N ASN A 34 -18.79 0.04 11.90
CA ASN A 34 -17.83 1.09 11.58
C ASN A 34 -16.54 0.97 12.40
N GLY A 35 -16.63 0.60 13.68
CA GLY A 35 -15.45 0.34 14.52
C GLY A 35 -14.63 -0.87 14.05
N TYR A 36 -15.29 -2.00 13.77
CA TYR A 36 -14.60 -3.21 13.28
C TYR A 36 -13.93 -2.99 11.93
N THR A 37 -14.62 -2.34 11.00
CA THR A 37 -14.05 -2.04 9.68
C THR A 37 -12.87 -1.08 9.78
N ALA A 38 -12.91 -0.08 10.67
CA ALA A 38 -11.76 0.80 10.92
C ALA A 38 -10.54 0.02 11.45
N GLY A 39 -10.71 -0.84 12.44
CA GLY A 39 -9.63 -1.68 12.99
C GLY A 39 -9.05 -2.68 11.97
N ALA A 40 -9.91 -3.26 11.13
CA ALA A 40 -9.49 -4.13 10.04
C ALA A 40 -8.65 -3.39 9.00
N LYS A 41 -9.04 -2.16 8.63
CA LYS A 41 -8.28 -1.30 7.71
C LYS A 41 -6.91 -0.92 8.28
N GLU A 42 -6.83 -0.60 9.58
CA GLU A 42 -5.54 -0.32 10.25
C GLU A 42 -4.62 -1.54 10.21
N SER A 43 -5.15 -2.72 10.51
CA SER A 43 -4.39 -3.98 10.52
C SER A 43 -3.90 -4.37 9.13
N ALA A 44 -4.75 -4.24 8.10
CA ALA A 44 -4.38 -4.48 6.70
C ALA A 44 -3.28 -3.51 6.24
N CYS A 45 -3.40 -2.21 6.58
CA CYS A 45 -2.40 -1.20 6.25
C CYS A 45 -1.02 -1.53 6.86
N LYS A 46 -0.99 -1.93 8.14
CA LYS A 46 0.24 -2.35 8.81
C LYS A 46 0.85 -3.61 8.18
N GLY A 47 0.02 -4.58 7.82
CA GLY A 47 0.46 -5.79 7.12
C GLY A 47 1.09 -5.45 5.78
N ASN A 48 0.42 -4.62 4.98
CA ASN A 48 0.92 -4.14 3.70
C ASN A 48 2.27 -3.41 3.88
N PHE A 49 2.35 -2.47 4.81
CA PHE A 49 3.58 -1.73 5.05
C PHE A 49 4.79 -2.64 5.36
N ARG A 50 4.60 -3.65 6.22
CA ARG A 50 5.65 -4.62 6.55
C ARG A 50 6.10 -5.41 5.33
N THR A 51 5.17 -5.81 4.47
CA THR A 51 5.49 -6.54 3.24
C THR A 51 6.31 -5.68 2.27
N ILE A 52 6.02 -4.38 2.16
CA ILE A 52 6.79 -3.45 1.31
C ILE A 52 8.23 -3.34 1.82
N VAL A 53 8.41 -3.07 3.11
CA VAL A 53 9.74 -2.97 3.74
C VAL A 53 10.53 -4.26 3.53
N LYS A 54 9.88 -5.40 3.79
CA LYS A 54 10.49 -6.72 3.59
C LYS A 54 10.93 -6.93 2.13
N SER A 55 10.08 -6.58 1.17
CA SER A 55 10.37 -6.77 -0.26
C SER A 55 11.57 -5.92 -0.72
N VAL A 56 11.73 -4.71 -0.16
CA VAL A 56 12.91 -3.87 -0.44
C VAL A 56 14.19 -4.57 0.02
N TYR A 57 14.22 -5.09 1.25
CA TYR A 57 15.39 -5.82 1.75
C TYR A 57 15.64 -7.12 1.01
N GLU A 58 14.59 -7.86 0.62
CA GLU A 58 14.71 -9.07 -0.19
C GLU A 58 15.36 -8.79 -1.55
N ASN A 59 14.96 -7.71 -2.22
CA ASN A 59 15.53 -7.33 -3.52
C ASN A 59 16.97 -6.82 -3.41
N ILE A 60 17.31 -6.14 -2.31
CA ILE A 60 18.70 -5.74 -2.04
C ILE A 60 19.57 -6.99 -1.82
N MET A 61 19.15 -7.89 -0.94
CA MET A 61 19.84 -9.16 -0.69
C MET A 61 19.94 -10.01 -1.96
N TRP A 62 18.88 -10.03 -2.77
CA TRP A 62 18.89 -10.72 -4.06
C TRP A 62 20.03 -10.21 -4.95
N CYS A 63 20.22 -8.90 -5.00
CA CYS A 63 21.28 -8.26 -5.77
C CYS A 63 22.70 -8.41 -5.18
N GLU A 64 22.83 -8.86 -3.94
CA GLU A 64 24.12 -9.28 -3.39
C GLU A 64 24.50 -10.70 -3.81
N LEU A 65 23.48 -11.54 -4.01
CA LEU A 65 23.66 -12.96 -4.36
C LEU A 65 23.66 -13.22 -5.87
N ASN A 66 23.10 -12.30 -6.67
CA ASN A 66 22.88 -12.50 -8.10
C ASN A 66 23.36 -11.30 -8.92
N PRO A 67 23.80 -11.53 -10.18
CA PRO A 67 24.28 -10.46 -11.03
C PRO A 67 23.17 -9.56 -11.59
N THR A 68 21.93 -10.07 -11.71
CA THR A 68 20.82 -9.33 -12.32
C THR A 68 19.49 -9.45 -11.56
N ILE A 69 18.69 -8.39 -11.65
CA ILE A 69 17.35 -8.29 -11.10
C ILE A 69 16.35 -7.79 -12.14
N ASN A 70 15.14 -8.34 -12.13
CA ASN A 70 14.08 -7.94 -13.05
C ASN A 70 13.04 -7.12 -12.29
N PHE A 71 12.60 -6.00 -12.88
CA PHE A 71 11.49 -5.19 -12.35
C PHE A 71 10.43 -4.96 -13.42
N LEU A 72 9.15 -4.97 -13.02
CA LEU A 72 8.05 -4.58 -13.91
C LEU A 72 8.15 -3.09 -14.31
N TRP A 73 8.05 -2.83 -15.62
CA TRP A 73 7.79 -1.50 -16.16
C TRP A 73 6.29 -1.27 -16.34
N ASN A 74 5.59 -2.31 -16.79
CA ASN A 74 4.15 -2.36 -16.91
C ASN A 74 3.67 -3.79 -16.58
N PRO A 75 2.35 -4.06 -16.57
CA PRO A 75 1.80 -5.33 -16.07
C PRO A 75 2.08 -6.54 -16.97
N GLU A 76 2.78 -6.32 -18.09
CA GLU A 76 3.03 -7.30 -19.15
C GLU A 76 4.50 -7.32 -19.59
N GLN A 77 5.32 -6.37 -19.11
CA GLN A 77 6.71 -6.18 -19.51
C GLN A 77 7.58 -5.89 -18.29
N SER A 78 8.63 -6.69 -18.14
CA SER A 78 9.71 -6.48 -17.18
C SER A 78 11.01 -6.10 -17.88
N TRP A 79 11.87 -5.43 -17.14
CA TRP A 79 13.21 -5.10 -17.56
C TRP A 79 14.26 -5.70 -16.64
N GLU A 80 15.36 -6.16 -17.22
CA GLU A 80 16.50 -6.73 -16.50
C GLU A 80 17.55 -5.65 -16.24
N TYR A 81 17.94 -5.55 -14.97
CA TYR A 81 18.92 -4.62 -14.44
C TYR A 81 20.13 -5.40 -13.94
N ASP A 82 21.32 -4.87 -14.22
CA ASP A 82 22.54 -5.32 -13.56
C ASP A 82 22.55 -4.85 -12.10
N CYS A 83 22.76 -5.77 -11.16
CA CYS A 83 22.68 -5.49 -9.73
C CYS A 83 23.83 -4.61 -9.20
N ASN A 84 24.98 -4.56 -9.89
CA ASN A 84 26.11 -3.73 -9.44
C ASN A 84 25.91 -2.27 -9.85
N THR A 85 25.37 -2.06 -11.04
CA THR A 85 25.33 -0.75 -11.68
C THR A 85 23.91 -0.16 -11.70
N MET A 86 22.88 -1.00 -11.64
CA MET A 86 21.46 -0.68 -11.88
C MET A 86 21.16 -0.14 -13.29
N PHE A 87 21.91 -0.56 -14.31
CA PHE A 87 21.71 -0.18 -15.72
C PHE A 87 20.95 -1.27 -16.49
N ILE A 88 20.21 -0.87 -17.53
CA ILE A 88 19.63 -1.78 -18.54
C ILE A 88 20.46 -1.65 -19.81
N GLY A 89 21.11 -2.74 -20.24
CA GLY A 89 21.89 -2.75 -21.49
C GLY A 89 22.91 -1.61 -21.58
N GLY A 90 23.49 -1.19 -20.45
CA GLY A 90 24.43 -0.07 -20.36
C GLY A 90 23.84 1.34 -20.32
N ARG A 91 22.50 1.51 -20.18
CA ARG A 91 21.85 2.82 -19.94
C ARG A 91 21.23 2.91 -18.55
N ASP A 92 21.45 4.05 -17.88
CA ASP A 92 20.76 4.37 -16.62
C ASP A 92 19.33 4.77 -16.99
N VAL A 93 18.38 3.88 -16.73
CA VAL A 93 16.95 4.15 -16.98
C VAL A 93 16.23 4.67 -15.75
N VAL A 94 16.93 4.71 -14.60
CA VAL A 94 16.41 5.34 -13.41
C VAL A 94 16.70 6.83 -13.57
N TYR A 95 15.67 7.64 -13.82
CA TYR A 95 15.75 9.11 -13.96
C TYR A 95 16.15 9.78 -12.63
N GLN A 96 17.27 9.38 -12.03
CA GLN A 96 17.67 9.63 -10.65
C GLN A 96 19.20 9.63 -10.53
N TYR A 97 19.86 10.52 -11.28
CA TYR A 97 21.29 10.80 -11.12
C TYR A 97 21.59 11.16 -9.65
N GLY A 98 22.60 10.52 -9.06
CA GLY A 98 23.06 10.76 -7.68
C GLY A 98 22.50 9.83 -6.61
N TYR A 99 21.64 8.87 -6.97
CA TYR A 99 21.13 7.86 -6.03
C TYR A 99 22.09 6.69 -5.93
N THR A 100 22.26 6.17 -4.72
CA THR A 100 22.99 4.92 -4.45
C THR A 100 22.27 3.71 -5.06
N LYS A 101 23.00 2.60 -5.23
CA LYS A 101 22.45 1.31 -5.68
C LYS A 101 21.18 0.94 -4.88
N ASN A 102 21.27 0.97 -3.55
CA ASN A 102 20.20 0.50 -2.67
C ASN A 102 18.97 1.44 -2.72
N GLU A 103 19.18 2.75 -2.90
CA GLU A 103 18.07 3.69 -3.09
C GLU A 103 17.34 3.45 -4.42
N LYS A 104 18.08 3.19 -5.51
CA LYS A 104 17.49 2.82 -6.81
C LYS A 104 16.68 1.52 -6.68
N LEU A 105 17.22 0.50 -6.01
CA LEU A 105 16.55 -0.77 -5.71
C LEU A 105 15.27 -0.57 -4.90
N ALA A 106 15.31 0.23 -3.84
CA ALA A 106 14.14 0.54 -3.02
C ALA A 106 13.06 1.22 -3.85
N ARG A 107 13.43 2.21 -4.68
CA ARG A 107 12.49 2.92 -5.56
C ARG A 107 11.86 1.99 -6.59
N LEU A 108 12.65 1.16 -7.26
CA LEU A 108 12.18 0.21 -8.27
C LEU A 108 11.23 -0.83 -7.67
N THR A 109 11.59 -1.37 -6.50
CA THR A 109 10.75 -2.32 -5.76
C THR A 109 9.39 -1.71 -5.44
N ILE A 110 9.36 -0.49 -4.91
CA ILE A 110 8.10 0.18 -4.55
C ILE A 110 7.29 0.51 -5.82
N ASN A 111 7.94 0.89 -6.91
CA ASN A 111 7.25 1.15 -8.18
C ASN A 111 6.62 -0.12 -8.76
N GLU A 112 7.31 -1.26 -8.70
CA GLU A 112 6.78 -2.56 -9.11
C GLU A 112 5.54 -2.95 -8.32
N ILE A 113 5.56 -2.79 -6.99
CA ILE A 113 4.38 -2.99 -6.12
C ILE A 113 3.20 -2.14 -6.61
N THR A 114 3.46 -0.88 -6.95
CA THR A 114 2.43 0.04 -7.45
C THR A 114 1.80 -0.44 -8.75
N ILE A 115 2.62 -0.93 -9.68
CA ILE A 115 2.18 -1.45 -10.96
C ILE A 115 1.32 -2.70 -10.75
N THR A 116 1.75 -3.61 -9.88
CA THR A 116 1.00 -4.82 -9.54
C THR A 116 -0.36 -4.47 -8.92
N ASP A 117 -0.40 -3.53 -7.97
CA ASP A 117 -1.62 -3.06 -7.32
C ASP A 117 -2.62 -2.45 -8.30
N LEU A 118 -2.16 -1.49 -9.12
CA LEU A 118 -3.01 -0.79 -10.09
C LEU A 118 -3.60 -1.74 -11.12
N SER A 119 -2.87 -2.81 -11.43
CA SER A 119 -3.25 -3.79 -12.44
C SER A 119 -4.18 -4.88 -11.92
N ARG A 120 -4.36 -4.97 -10.59
CA ARG A 120 -5.14 -6.02 -9.89
C ARG A 120 -4.84 -7.44 -10.38
N LYS A 121 -3.65 -7.69 -10.94
CA LYS A 121 -3.21 -9.04 -11.27
C LYS A 121 -2.68 -9.63 -9.96
N ALA A 122 -3.49 -10.47 -9.33
CA ALA A 122 -3.09 -11.17 -8.10
C ALA A 122 -1.87 -12.07 -8.34
N ASP A 123 -1.72 -12.58 -9.57
CA ASP A 123 -0.66 -13.48 -9.98
C ASP A 123 -0.08 -13.03 -11.34
N SER A 124 0.84 -12.06 -11.34
CA SER A 124 1.76 -11.94 -12.48
C SER A 124 2.94 -12.87 -12.23
N ASN A 125 3.01 -14.00 -12.95
CA ASN A 125 4.21 -14.85 -13.02
C ASN A 125 5.43 -14.14 -13.66
N ILE A 126 5.30 -12.85 -13.96
CA ILE A 126 6.33 -11.99 -14.54
C ILE A 126 7.04 -11.33 -13.36
N GLY A 127 8.27 -11.74 -13.06
CA GLY A 127 9.05 -11.26 -11.91
C GLY A 127 9.03 -12.14 -10.66
N SER A 128 8.94 -13.47 -10.83
CA SER A 128 8.79 -14.55 -9.82
C SER A 128 9.85 -14.62 -8.68
N ARG A 129 10.08 -13.52 -7.98
CA ARG A 129 11.03 -13.38 -6.86
C ARG A 129 10.39 -12.76 -5.63
N THR A 130 9.33 -11.99 -5.81
CA THR A 130 8.59 -11.36 -4.73
C THR A 130 7.35 -12.18 -4.39
N THR A 131 7.14 -12.49 -3.11
CA THR A 131 5.83 -12.91 -2.57
C THR A 131 4.78 -11.77 -2.61
N LEU A 132 4.97 -10.81 -3.50
CA LEU A 132 4.17 -9.60 -3.64
C LEU A 132 2.94 -9.93 -4.46
N ASN A 133 1.94 -10.47 -3.77
CA ASN A 133 0.57 -10.40 -4.24
C ASN A 133 0.13 -8.93 -4.21
N GLY A 134 -0.70 -8.51 -5.16
CA GLY A 134 -1.25 -7.15 -5.19
C GLY A 134 -1.80 -6.72 -3.81
N MET A 135 -1.38 -5.55 -3.38
CA MET A 135 -1.64 -4.96 -2.08
C MET A 135 -2.84 -4.03 -2.17
N ALA A 136 -4.01 -4.47 -1.70
CA ALA A 136 -5.18 -3.61 -1.68
C ALA A 136 -4.99 -2.49 -0.64
N ASN A 137 -5.11 -1.23 -1.05
CA ASN A 137 -5.16 -0.12 -0.10
C ASN A 137 -6.50 -0.13 0.66
N PRO A 138 -6.51 -0.28 1.98
CA PRO A 138 -7.76 -0.38 2.74
C PRO A 138 -8.50 0.97 2.91
N TYR A 139 -7.87 2.09 2.54
CA TYR A 139 -8.39 3.44 2.71
C TYR A 139 -8.79 4.14 1.41
N ASN A 140 -8.37 3.64 0.24
CA ASN A 140 -8.73 4.22 -1.05
C ASN A 140 -8.85 3.13 -2.14
N ARG A 141 -9.25 3.53 -3.36
CA ARG A 141 -9.40 2.62 -4.51
C ARG A 141 -8.13 2.46 -5.35
N TYR A 142 -7.05 3.12 -4.96
CA TYR A 142 -5.77 3.16 -5.67
C TYR A 142 -4.76 2.22 -5.00
N GLY A 143 -3.56 2.10 -5.57
CA GLY A 143 -2.48 1.29 -4.97
C GLY A 143 -1.96 1.86 -3.65
N VAL A 144 -1.09 1.10 -2.98
CA VAL A 144 -0.49 1.52 -1.71
C VAL A 144 0.61 2.57 -1.85
N PHE A 145 0.95 3.00 -3.06
CA PHE A 145 2.02 3.97 -3.30
C PHE A 145 1.55 5.20 -4.08
N HIS A 146 2.09 6.37 -3.71
CA HIS A 146 1.82 7.62 -4.41
C HIS A 146 3.06 8.05 -5.24
N PRO A 147 2.96 8.16 -6.59
CA PRO A 147 4.12 8.32 -7.47
C PRO A 147 4.80 9.70 -7.44
N THR A 148 4.27 10.68 -6.69
CA THR A 148 4.87 12.01 -6.55
C THR A 148 5.15 12.32 -5.09
N GLY A 149 6.40 12.73 -4.82
CA GLY A 149 6.72 13.48 -3.61
C GLY A 149 5.81 14.69 -3.52
N THR A 150 5.44 15.06 -2.29
CA THR A 150 4.76 16.32 -1.96
C THR A 150 3.56 16.69 -2.86
N ARG A 151 2.63 15.77 -3.10
CA ARG A 151 1.24 16.25 -3.21
C ARG A 151 0.70 16.26 -1.79
N GLU A 152 0.82 17.42 -1.17
CA GLU A 152 -0.09 17.92 -0.15
C GLU A 152 -1.51 17.79 -0.73
N LEU A 153 -2.06 16.58 -0.70
CA LEU A 153 -3.46 16.36 -1.00
C LEU A 153 -4.19 16.74 0.26
N TYR A 154 -4.79 17.93 0.19
CA TYR A 154 -5.64 18.59 1.18
C TYR A 154 -4.90 19.41 2.24
N GLU A 155 -5.44 20.61 2.47
CA GLU A 155 -5.13 21.56 3.52
C GLU A 155 -5.11 20.87 4.91
N GLY A 156 -3.99 20.25 5.30
CA GLY A 156 -3.88 19.44 6.51
C GLY A 156 -2.48 18.86 6.78
N ASP A 157 -2.39 17.99 7.79
CA ASP A 157 -1.19 17.26 8.25
C ASP A 157 -0.35 16.71 7.08
N LYS A 158 0.94 17.07 7.05
CA LYS A 158 1.94 16.69 6.03
C LYS A 158 2.00 15.18 5.76
N TYR A 159 1.47 14.38 6.69
CA TYR A 159 1.42 12.92 6.62
C TYR A 159 0.03 12.32 6.35
N ASP A 160 -0.96 13.10 5.88
CA ASP A 160 -2.31 12.59 5.60
C ASP A 160 -2.43 11.73 4.33
N MET A 161 -1.57 10.72 4.26
CA MET A 161 -1.48 9.70 3.22
C MET A 161 -2.12 8.41 3.72
N ARG A 162 -3.39 8.44 4.15
CA ARG A 162 -4.04 7.25 4.74
C ARG A 162 -3.92 6.03 3.82
N GLY A 163 -3.17 5.01 4.27
CA GLY A 163 -2.89 3.78 3.53
C GLY A 163 -1.86 3.89 2.41
N ASN A 164 -1.41 5.10 2.07
CA ASN A 164 -0.39 5.31 1.05
C ASN A 164 1.00 5.35 1.71
N VAL A 165 1.98 4.82 0.99
CA VAL A 165 3.38 4.78 1.35
C VAL A 165 4.13 5.81 0.52
N SER A 166 5.00 6.57 1.18
CA SER A 166 5.91 7.48 0.52
C SER A 166 7.34 7.13 0.91
N LEU A 167 8.18 7.04 -0.10
CA LEU A 167 9.63 6.98 0.08
C LEU A 167 10.14 8.41 0.20
N ARG A 168 10.94 8.69 1.22
CA ARG A 168 11.51 10.00 1.52
C ARG A 168 12.97 9.86 1.96
N LYS A 169 13.69 10.98 2.01
CA LYS A 169 15.10 11.04 2.42
C LYS A 169 15.28 12.16 3.43
N ARG A 170 16.12 11.96 4.44
CA ARG A 170 16.44 12.96 5.47
C ARG A 170 17.94 13.15 5.64
N ASP A 171 18.34 14.35 6.00
CA ASP A 171 19.73 14.67 6.33
C ASP A 171 20.16 14.10 7.70
N SER A 172 21.44 14.24 8.04
CA SER A 172 22.00 13.84 9.33
C SER A 172 21.45 14.62 10.53
N SER A 173 20.77 15.74 10.28
CA SER A 173 20.10 16.57 11.29
C SER A 173 18.62 16.20 11.44
N GLY A 174 18.13 15.20 10.70
CA GLY A 174 16.74 14.74 10.73
C GLY A 174 15.77 15.55 9.86
N ASN A 175 16.24 16.51 9.06
CA ASN A 175 15.38 17.29 8.18
C ASN A 175 15.11 16.54 6.88
N GLU A 176 13.86 16.53 6.43
CA GLU A 176 13.47 15.90 5.17
C GLU A 176 14.00 16.70 3.96
N LEU A 177 14.68 16.00 3.05
CA LEU A 177 15.16 16.52 1.79
C LEU A 177 14.01 16.51 0.77
N SER A 178 13.11 17.48 0.86
CA SER A 178 11.84 17.46 0.13
C SER A 178 11.95 17.53 -1.39
N ASN A 179 13.05 18.06 -1.95
CA ASN A 179 13.20 18.26 -3.39
C ASN A 179 14.60 17.92 -3.96
N ASN A 180 15.57 17.56 -3.11
CA ASN A 180 16.95 17.30 -3.55
C ASN A 180 17.42 15.91 -3.15
N TRP A 181 16.88 14.90 -3.83
CA TRP A 181 17.25 13.51 -3.63
C TRP A 181 18.68 13.16 -4.05
N GLN A 182 19.41 14.10 -4.67
CA GLN A 182 20.82 13.94 -5.03
C GLN A 182 21.76 14.18 -3.84
N SER A 183 21.27 14.82 -2.76
CA SER A 183 22.07 15.01 -1.55
C SER A 183 22.15 13.72 -0.76
N GLU A 184 23.29 13.43 -0.15
CA GLU A 184 23.45 12.31 0.78
C GLU A 184 22.48 12.44 1.96
N GLY A 185 21.95 11.31 2.41
CA GLY A 185 20.92 11.27 3.44
C GLY A 185 20.39 9.86 3.66
N GLN A 186 19.70 9.65 4.78
CA GLN A 186 19.09 8.37 5.13
C GLN A 186 17.74 8.24 4.45
N LEU A 187 17.50 7.09 3.80
CA LEU A 187 16.23 6.77 3.17
C LEU A 187 15.25 6.25 4.22
N PHE A 188 13.99 6.67 4.15
CA PHE A 188 12.95 6.16 5.03
C PHE A 188 11.61 6.04 4.28
N LEU A 189 10.81 5.05 4.70
CA LEU A 189 9.43 4.89 4.29
C LEU A 189 8.51 5.46 5.35
N ILE A 190 7.47 6.15 4.91
CA ILE A 190 6.45 6.68 5.80
C ILE A 190 5.04 6.38 5.28
N THR A 191 4.15 6.01 6.21
CA THR A 191 2.74 5.79 5.94
C THR A 191 1.87 6.19 7.13
N LYS A 192 0.59 6.49 6.88
CA LYS A 192 -0.41 6.74 7.93
C LYS A 192 -1.48 5.65 7.90
N CYS A 193 -1.55 4.85 8.95
CA CYS A 193 -2.59 3.83 9.12
C CYS A 193 -3.60 4.32 10.16
N GLY A 194 -4.71 4.89 9.69
CA GLY A 194 -5.71 5.53 10.55
C GLY A 194 -5.19 6.85 11.10
N ASP A 195 -4.96 6.91 12.41
CA ASP A 195 -4.42 8.09 13.11
C ASP A 195 -2.96 7.89 13.55
N LYS A 196 -2.33 6.79 13.15
CA LYS A 196 -0.92 6.48 13.48
C LYS A 196 -0.05 6.66 12.26
N VAL A 197 0.98 7.50 12.41
CA VAL A 197 2.10 7.60 11.46
C VAL A 197 3.09 6.49 11.81
N ILE A 198 3.54 5.77 10.80
CA ILE A 198 4.54 4.71 10.89
C ILE A 198 5.68 5.09 9.97
N GLU A 199 6.87 5.16 10.54
CA GLU A 199 8.12 5.43 9.83
C GLU A 199 9.01 4.20 9.91
N HIS A 200 9.69 3.90 8.81
CA HIS A 200 10.68 2.83 8.74
C HIS A 200 11.93 3.36 8.07
N ASP A 201 13.00 3.41 8.84
CA ASP A 201 14.31 3.81 8.35
C ASP A 201 14.99 2.65 7.65
N PHE A 202 15.58 2.95 6.49
CA PHE A 202 16.40 1.97 5.81
C PHE A 202 17.86 2.12 6.24
N ASP A 203 18.37 1.07 6.85
CA ASP A 203 19.76 0.96 7.25
C ASP A 203 20.54 0.26 6.15
N PHE A 204 20.75 0.98 5.04
CA PHE A 204 21.58 0.54 3.93
C PHE A 204 23.03 0.94 4.16
N TYR A 205 23.63 0.45 5.25
CA TYR A 205 25.03 0.73 5.60
C TYR A 205 25.86 -0.54 5.60
#